data_AF-A0A800BYD8-F1
#
_entry.id   AF-A0A800BYD8-F1
#
_cell.length_a   1.000
_cell.length_b   1.000
_cell.length_c   1.000
_cell.angle_alpha   90.00
_cell.angle_beta   90.00
_cell.angle_gamma   90.00
#
_symmetry.space_group_name_H-M   'P 1'
#
loop_
_entity.id
_entity.type
_entity.pdbx_description
1 polymer ?
#
loop_
_entity_poly.entity_id
_entity_poly.type
_entity_poly.pdbx_seq_one_letter_code
_entity_poly.pdbx_strand_id
1 'polypeptide(L)' 'MTGRPSCIKCVHYFVTHDPAQPYGCRAMGFKSPQNPAAMVFASSGIECQIFKEKKSNNTKNSSGGRGGLVA' A
#
# COMPACT_ATOMS: atom_id res chain seq x y z
N MET A 1 -9.33 4.13 -14.34
CA MET A 1 -9.37 2.76 -13.77
C MET A 1 -8.37 2.72 -12.64
N THR A 2 -8.84 2.96 -11.42
CA THR A 2 -8.02 3.21 -10.23
C THR A 2 -7.28 1.93 -9.83
N GLY A 3 -5.99 1.88 -10.17
CA GLY A 3 -5.14 0.72 -9.95
C GLY A 3 -4.88 0.52 -8.47
N ARG A 4 -5.09 -0.70 -7.97
CA ARG A 4 -4.81 -1.12 -6.60
C ARG A 4 -3.39 -0.68 -6.19
N PRO A 5 -3.19 -0.06 -5.02
CA PRO A 5 -1.89 0.47 -4.62
C PRO A 5 -0.85 -0.66 -4.56
N SER A 6 0.26 -0.48 -5.27
CA SER A 6 1.35 -1.46 -5.32
C SER A 6 2.18 -1.37 -4.04
N CYS A 7 2.01 -2.30 -3.09
CA CYS A 7 2.78 -2.26 -1.84
C CYS A 7 4.29 -2.24 -2.06
N ILE A 8 4.82 -2.80 -3.15
CA ILE A 8 6.25 -2.72 -3.48
C ILE A 8 6.73 -1.26 -3.61
N LYS A 9 5.84 -0.34 -4.04
CA LYS A 9 6.12 1.09 -4.10
C LYS A 9 5.86 1.81 -2.77
N CYS A 10 5.38 1.12 -1.73
CA CYS A 10 5.08 1.74 -0.44
C CYS A 10 6.36 1.87 0.41
N VAL A 11 6.51 2.97 1.15
CA VAL A 11 7.61 3.15 2.12
C VAL A 11 7.52 2.20 3.32
N HIS A 12 6.31 1.73 3.63
CA HIS A 12 6.06 0.83 4.76
C HIS A 12 6.25 -0.64 4.39
N TYR A 13 6.40 -0.96 3.11
CA TYR A 13 6.65 -2.32 2.67
C TYR A 13 8.06 -2.74 3.02
N PHE A 14 8.20 -3.94 3.55
CA PHE A 14 9.48 -4.55 3.84
C PHE A 14 9.44 -6.03 3.48
N VAL A 15 10.58 -6.56 3.04
CA VAL A 15 10.78 -7.98 2.82
C VAL A 15 11.22 -8.59 4.14
N THR A 16 10.56 -9.67 4.55
CA THR A 16 10.96 -10.43 5.73
C THR A 16 12.01 -11.48 5.32
N HIS A 17 12.80 -11.95 6.28
CA HIS A 17 13.66 -13.13 6.09
C HIS A 17 12.93 -14.44 6.41
N ASP A 18 11.61 -14.42 6.47
CA ASP A 18 10.80 -15.59 6.77
C ASP A 18 10.31 -16.24 5.46
N PRO A 19 10.61 -17.52 5.20
CA PRO A 19 10.24 -18.17 3.95
C PRO A 19 8.74 -18.38 3.80
N ALA A 20 7.98 -18.47 4.91
CA ALA A 20 6.53 -18.61 4.86
C ALA A 20 5.84 -17.27 4.62
N GLN A 21 6.43 -16.15 5.05
CA GLN A 21 5.83 -14.82 4.95
C GLN A 21 6.82 -13.75 4.48
N PRO A 22 7.34 -13.83 3.25
CA PRO A 22 8.40 -12.93 2.74
C PRO A 22 7.98 -11.46 2.66
N TYR A 23 6.69 -11.13 2.74
CA TYR A 23 6.20 -9.76 2.62
C TYR A 23 5.67 -9.23 3.95
N GLY A 24 5.92 -7.97 4.26
CA GLY A 24 5.41 -7.33 5.47
C GLY A 24 5.03 -5.88 5.28
N CYS A 25 4.13 -5.40 6.14
CA CYS A 25 3.73 -4.00 6.23
C CYS A 25 4.09 -3.43 7.60
N ARG A 26 5.05 -2.49 7.66
CA ARG A 26 5.55 -1.91 8.92
C ARG A 26 4.52 -1.06 9.65
N ALA A 27 3.65 -0.40 8.90
CA ALA A 27 2.66 0.51 9.48
C ALA A 27 1.42 -0.22 10.02
N MET A 28 1.09 -1.42 9.51
CA MET A 28 0.07 -2.28 10.12
C MET A 28 0.66 -3.37 11.04
N GLY A 29 1.98 -3.62 10.97
CA GLY A 29 2.66 -4.56 11.88
C GLY A 29 2.45 -6.04 11.57
N PHE A 30 2.01 -6.40 10.36
CA PHE A 30 1.79 -7.80 9.97
C PHE A 30 2.74 -8.24 8.84
N LYS A 31 2.87 -9.56 8.71
CA LYS A 31 3.61 -10.27 7.68
C LYS A 31 2.64 -11.17 6.90
N SER A 32 2.94 -11.46 5.64
CA SER A 32 2.08 -12.24 4.76
C SER A 32 2.86 -12.97 3.66
N PRO A 33 2.35 -14.13 3.20
CA PRO A 33 2.90 -14.85 2.05
C PRO A 33 2.63 -14.14 0.72
N GLN A 34 1.60 -13.30 0.68
CA GLN A 34 1.11 -12.62 -0.52
C GLN A 34 1.20 -11.10 -0.37
N ASN A 35 0.93 -10.38 -1.46
CA ASN A 35 0.97 -8.93 -1.49
C ASN A 35 0.14 -8.31 -0.34
N PRO A 36 0.73 -7.48 0.55
CA PRO A 36 0.02 -6.97 1.71
C PRO A 36 -1.22 -6.14 1.35
N ALA A 37 -1.24 -5.43 0.21
CA ALA A 37 -2.46 -4.73 -0.24
C ALA A 37 -3.61 -5.68 -0.60
N ALA A 38 -3.31 -6.91 -1.04
CA ALA A 38 -4.34 -7.90 -1.29
C ALA A 38 -4.91 -8.43 0.03
N MET A 39 -4.04 -8.75 1.01
CA MET A 39 -4.45 -9.21 2.34
C MET A 39 -5.27 -8.17 3.10
N VAL A 40 -4.88 -6.89 3.04
CA VAL A 40 -5.60 -5.79 3.71
C VAL A 40 -7.01 -5.65 3.16
N PHE A 41 -7.16 -5.71 1.83
CA PHE A 41 -8.46 -5.68 1.20
C PHE A 41 -9.27 -6.95 1.48
N ALA A 42 -8.64 -8.12 1.50
CA ALA A 42 -9.34 -9.35 1.83
C ALA A 42 -9.84 -9.35 3.28
N SER A 43 -9.07 -8.76 4.20
CA SER A 43 -9.39 -8.71 5.63
C SER A 43 -10.36 -7.59 6.01
N SER A 44 -10.25 -6.40 5.39
CA SER A 44 -11.09 -5.25 5.73
C SER A 44 -12.12 -4.87 4.68
N GLY A 45 -12.06 -5.45 3.47
CA GLY A 45 -12.91 -5.05 2.35
C GLY A 45 -12.54 -3.69 1.73
N ILE A 46 -11.52 -3.00 2.25
CA ILE A 46 -11.10 -1.67 1.79
C ILE A 46 -9.64 -1.65 1.35
N GLU A 47 -9.30 -0.72 0.47
CA GLU A 47 -7.93 -0.48 0.03
C GLU A 47 -7.05 0.12 1.14
N CYS A 48 -5.73 -0.06 1.00
CA CYS A 48 -4.74 0.32 2.00
C CYS A 48 -4.72 1.85 2.23
N GLN A 49 -5.37 2.32 3.29
CA GLN A 49 -5.49 3.74 3.64
C GLN A 49 -4.17 4.39 4.08
N ILE A 50 -3.22 3.57 4.56
CA ILE A 50 -1.89 4.00 4.99
C ILE A 50 -0.83 3.83 3.89
N PHE A 51 -1.25 3.61 2.64
CA PHE A 51 -0.34 3.51 1.51
C PHE A 51 0.40 4.83 1.33
N LYS A 52 1.73 4.77 1.34
CA LYS A 52 2.57 5.94 1.14
C LYS A 52 3.64 5.61 0.12
N GLU A 53 3.53 6.19 -1.06
CA GLU A 53 4.46 5.95 -2.15
C GLU A 53 5.88 6.39 -1.78
N LYS A 54 6.86 5.54 -2.08
CA LYS A 54 8.28 5.83 -1.97
C LYS A 54 8.63 6.80 -3.09
N LYS A 55 9.25 7.93 -2.74
CA LYS A 55 9.79 8.88 -3.72
C LYS A 55 10.84 8.15 -4.57
N SER A 56 10.41 7.59 -5.69
CA SER A 56 11.30 7.26 -6.80
C SER A 56 11.41 8.54 -7.62
N ASN A 57 12.62 8.96 -7.96
CA ASN A 57 12.88 10.19 -8.74
C ASN A 57 12.41 10.06 -10.21
N ASN A 58 11.28 9.40 -10.45
CA ASN A 58 10.64 9.30 -11.75
C ASN A 58 9.40 10.20 -11.72
N THR A 59 9.58 11.40 -12.26
CA THR A 59 8.54 12.39 -12.51
C THR A 59 7.37 11.76 -13.25
N LYS A 60 6.33 11.32 -12.53
CA LYS A 60 4.97 11.20 -13.07
C LYS A 60 3.96 11.74 -12.08
N ASN A 61 3.61 12.99 -12.37
CA ASN A 61 2.33 13.62 -12.10
C ASN A 61 1.20 12.60 -11.82
N SER A 62 0.67 12.63 -10.61
CA SER A 62 -0.65 12.11 -10.27
C SER A 62 -1.31 13.14 -9.39
N SER A 63 -1.85 14.14 -10.08
CA SER A 63 -2.89 15.01 -9.57
C SER A 63 -4.07 14.15 -9.08
N GLY A 64 -4.40 14.26 -7.80
CA GLY A 64 -5.57 13.63 -7.19
C GLY A 64 -6.24 14.61 -6.25
N GLY A 65 -6.90 15.60 -6.82
CA GLY A 65 -7.62 16.64 -6.08
C GLY A 65 -9.01 16.20 -5.61
N ARG A 66 -9.54 17.05 -4.71
CA ARG A 66 -10.95 17.33 -4.38
C ARG A 66 -11.67 16.36 -3.42
N GLY A 67 -11.70 16.78 -2.16
CA GLY A 67 -12.84 16.56 -1.26
C GLY A 67 -13.23 17.92 -0.67
N GLY A 68 -13.97 18.70 -1.46
CA GLY A 68 -14.47 20.01 -1.07
C GLY A 68 -15.57 19.86 0.00
N LEU A 69 -15.48 20.74 0.99
CA LEU A 69 -16.54 21.13 1.91
C LEU A 69 -17.87 21.34 1.14
N VAL A 70 -18.94 20.66 1.54
CA VAL A 70 -20.31 21.08 1.18
C VAL A 70 -21.05 21.42 2.47
N ALA A 71 -21.53 22.67 2.49
CA ALA A 71 -22.50 23.35 3.37
C ALA A 71 -22.61 22.91 4.84
#